data_AF-H5UPW3-F1
#
_entry.id   AF-H5UPW3-F1
#
_cell.length_a   1.000
_cell.length_b   1.000
_cell.length_c   1.000
_cell.angle_alpha   90.00
_cell.angle_beta   90.00
_cell.angle_gamma   90.00
#
_symmetry.space_group_name_H-M   'P 1'
#
loop_
_entity.id
_entity.type
_entity.pdbx_description
1 polymer ?
#
loop_
_entity_poly.entity_id
_entity_poly.type
_entity_poly.pdbx_seq_one_letter_code
_entity_poly.pdbx_strand_id
1 'polypeptide(L)'
;MSEFALQRYQLLHEAGLTAESGADAATADATGRRMLHDHRRVLATGVDRLRAEIQYRPVVFELVPTEFTLGQLQTYVEDIAGATLHTQNFRRLVQQQHLVEETGDREPATRGRPAKLYRFRHEVELGRYAGGRTCLPPAGTDTGRRIASRSTGQPAASARQVESASIGAS
;
A
#
# COMPACT_ATOMS: atom_id res chain seq x y z
N MET A 1 -4.28 10.41 14.37
CA MET A 1 -3.40 9.76 13.39
C MET A 1 -3.43 10.53 12.09
N SER A 2 -2.93 11.76 12.06
CA SER A 2 -2.55 12.37 10.77
C SER A 2 -1.06 12.14 10.63
N GLU A 3 -0.69 11.10 9.91
CA GLU A 3 0.61 11.14 9.26
C GLU A 3 0.50 12.31 8.27
N PHE A 4 1.15 13.41 8.64
CA PHE A 4 1.15 14.64 7.89
C PHE A 4 2.09 14.48 6.68
N ALA A 5 1.64 13.79 5.63
CA ALA A 5 2.47 13.50 4.47
C ALA A 5 2.95 14.80 3.82
N LEU A 6 2.12 15.85 3.81
CA LEU A 6 2.49 17.18 3.37
C LEU A 6 3.56 17.81 4.27
N GLN A 7 3.40 17.78 5.59
CA GLN A 7 4.38 18.36 6.52
C GLN A 7 5.71 17.60 6.48
N ARG A 8 5.68 16.27 6.32
CA ARG A 8 6.90 15.47 6.11
C ARG A 8 7.59 15.88 4.81
N TYR A 9 6.84 16.05 3.71
CA TYR A 9 7.39 16.55 2.46
C TYR A 9 8.03 17.93 2.64
N GLN A 10 7.34 18.86 3.32
CA GLN A 10 7.86 20.21 3.57
C GLN A 10 9.17 20.17 4.35
N LEU A 11 9.23 19.39 5.43
CA LEU A 11 10.43 19.22 6.23
C LEU A 11 11.61 18.66 5.41
N LEU A 12 11.37 17.64 4.59
CA LEU A 12 12.40 17.07 3.72
C LEU A 12 12.87 18.04 2.65
N HIS A 13 11.95 18.87 2.13
CA HIS A 13 12.25 19.90 1.15
C HIS A 13 13.08 21.04 1.74
N GLU A 14 12.71 21.54 2.92
CA GLU A 14 13.47 22.57 3.65
C GLU A 14 14.86 22.06 4.06
N ALA A 15 14.98 20.77 4.40
CA ALA A 15 16.25 20.14 4.74
C ALA A 15 17.14 19.84 3.52
N GLY A 16 16.70 20.12 2.29
CA GLY A 16 17.46 19.82 1.08
C GLY A 16 17.54 18.32 0.73
N LEU A 17 16.70 17.48 1.33
CA LEU A 17 16.74 16.02 1.19
C LEU A 17 15.88 15.48 0.05
N THR A 18 14.99 16.30 -0.50
CA THR A 18 14.29 16.00 -1.74
C THR A 18 15.07 16.53 -2.94
N ALA A 19 15.13 15.71 -3.97
CA ALA A 19 15.76 15.99 -5.25
C ALA A 19 15.41 17.33 -5.91
N GLU A 20 14.20 17.84 -5.65
CA GLU A 20 13.66 19.06 -6.25
C GLU A 20 14.10 20.34 -5.51
N SER A 21 14.69 20.22 -4.31
CA SER A 21 15.10 21.35 -3.46
C SER A 21 16.35 22.10 -3.93
N GLY A 22 17.03 21.61 -4.98
CA GLY A 22 18.23 22.23 -5.55
C GLY A 22 19.54 21.91 -4.81
N ALA A 23 19.48 21.29 -3.63
CA ALA A 23 20.66 20.79 -2.91
C ALA A 23 21.17 19.47 -3.51
N ASP A 24 22.48 19.22 -3.40
CA ASP A 24 23.20 18.11 -4.03
C ASP A 24 22.43 16.78 -3.92
N ALA A 25 22.14 16.21 -5.08
CA ALA A 25 21.31 15.02 -5.29
C ALA A 25 21.83 13.73 -4.64
N ALA A 26 22.92 13.78 -3.87
CA ALA A 26 23.58 12.62 -3.28
C ALA A 26 22.64 11.79 -2.37
N THR A 27 21.57 12.39 -1.84
CA THR A 27 20.54 11.74 -1.03
C THR A 27 19.21 11.52 -1.75
N ALA A 28 19.10 11.87 -3.04
CA ALA A 28 17.86 11.75 -3.81
C ALA A 28 17.30 10.31 -3.86
N ASP A 29 18.19 9.31 -3.76
CA ASP A 29 17.81 7.90 -3.81
C ASP A 29 17.03 7.45 -2.55
N ALA A 30 17.21 8.14 -1.42
CA ALA A 30 16.51 7.83 -0.17
C ALA A 30 15.03 8.29 -0.16
N THR A 31 14.66 9.25 -1.01
CA THR A 31 13.29 9.81 -1.09
C THR A 31 12.50 9.33 -2.29
N GLY A 32 13.03 8.33 -3.03
CA GLY A 32 12.38 7.71 -4.17
C GLY A 32 12.51 8.50 -5.48
N ARG A 33 11.70 8.13 -6.48
CA ARG A 33 11.81 8.69 -7.84
C ARG A 33 11.62 10.21 -7.85
N ARG A 34 12.54 10.93 -8.49
CA ARG A 34 12.42 12.38 -8.74
C ARG A 34 11.14 12.68 -9.51
N MET A 35 10.41 13.72 -9.13
CA MET A 35 9.25 14.18 -9.89
C MET A 35 9.51 15.56 -10.48
N LEU A 36 8.81 15.88 -11.58
CA LEU A 36 8.90 17.19 -12.21
C LEU A 36 8.18 18.24 -11.35
N HIS A 37 8.74 19.45 -11.30
CA HIS A 37 8.16 20.61 -10.63
C HIS A 37 7.72 20.32 -9.19
N ASP A 38 6.48 20.67 -8.83
CA ASP A 38 5.89 20.51 -7.51
C ASP A 38 5.01 19.26 -7.39
N HIS A 39 5.13 18.29 -8.31
CA HIS A 39 4.28 17.09 -8.33
C HIS A 39 4.35 16.29 -7.01
N ARG A 40 5.50 16.26 -6.32
CA ARG A 40 5.61 15.63 -5.00
C ARG A 40 4.73 16.30 -3.95
N ARG A 41 4.63 17.63 -3.99
CA ARG A 41 3.76 18.41 -3.09
C ARG A 41 2.29 18.13 -3.37
N VAL A 42 1.91 18.08 -4.66
CA VAL A 42 0.54 17.74 -5.07
C VAL A 42 0.18 16.33 -4.61
N LEU A 43 1.08 15.37 -4.80
CA LEU A 43 0.89 13.99 -4.35
C LEU A 43 0.74 13.90 -2.82
N ALA A 44 1.64 14.55 -2.07
CA ALA A 44 1.58 14.56 -0.60
C ALA A 44 0.25 15.14 -0.10
N THR A 45 -0.22 16.22 -0.75
CA THR A 45 -1.53 16.83 -0.46
C THR A 45 -2.69 15.87 -0.77
N GLY A 46 -2.64 15.17 -1.91
CA GLY A 46 -3.65 14.20 -2.31
C GLY A 46 -3.73 13.01 -1.36
N VAL A 47 -2.58 12.48 -0.93
CA VAL A 47 -2.48 11.39 0.03
C VAL A 47 -3.05 11.80 1.39
N ASP A 48 -2.72 13.00 1.88
CA ASP A 48 -3.28 13.51 3.15
C ASP A 48 -4.80 13.62 3.11
N ARG A 49 -5.35 14.14 2.01
CA ARG A 49 -6.80 14.22 1.82
C ARG A 49 -7.44 12.85 1.74
N LEU A 50 -6.87 11.93 0.97
CA LEU A 50 -7.38 10.56 0.86
C LEU A 50 -7.38 9.86 2.22
N ARG A 51 -6.28 9.98 2.98
CA ARG A 51 -6.16 9.40 4.34
C ARG A 51 -7.12 10.02 5.34
N ALA A 52 -7.48 11.30 5.18
CA ALA A 52 -8.53 11.92 5.97
C ALA A 52 -9.92 11.38 5.58
N GLU A 53 -10.21 11.25 4.29
CA GLU A 53 -11.51 10.78 3.78
C GLU A 53 -11.81 9.33 4.18
N ILE A 54 -10.86 8.40 4.06
CA ILE A 54 -11.07 6.99 4.41
C ILE A 54 -11.39 6.76 5.90
N GLN A 55 -11.08 7.73 6.77
CA GLN A 55 -11.42 7.65 8.19
C GLN A 55 -12.91 7.84 8.41
N TYR A 56 -13.58 8.65 7.58
CA TYR A 56 -14.97 9.05 7.80
C TYR A 56 -15.91 8.45 6.76
N ARG A 57 -15.41 8.08 5.58
CA ARG A 57 -16.20 7.54 4.47
C ARG A 57 -15.65 6.21 3.98
N PRO A 58 -16.52 5.28 3.53
CA PRO A 58 -16.13 4.00 2.95
C PRO A 58 -15.54 4.12 1.52
N VAL A 59 -14.80 5.19 1.19
CA VAL A 59 -14.21 5.40 -0.15
C VAL A 59 -13.24 4.27 -0.53
N VAL A 60 -12.63 3.61 0.45
CA VAL A 60 -11.73 2.47 0.19
C VAL A 60 -12.41 1.35 -0.59
N PHE A 61 -13.73 1.18 -0.45
CA PHE A 61 -14.46 0.14 -1.16
C PHE A 61 -14.64 0.42 -2.65
N GLU A 62 -14.52 1.69 -3.07
CA GLU A 62 -14.49 2.07 -4.49
C GLU A 62 -13.12 1.81 -5.14
N LEU A 63 -12.06 1.71 -4.33
CA LEU A 63 -10.68 1.52 -4.80
C LEU A 63 -10.28 0.04 -4.91
N VAL A 64 -11.03 -0.85 -4.26
CA VAL A 64 -10.79 -2.30 -4.28
C VAL A 64 -11.63 -2.98 -5.36
N PRO A 65 -11.25 -4.20 -5.79
CA PRO A 65 -12.08 -5.00 -6.70
C PRO A 65 -13.50 -5.23 -6.16
N THR A 66 -14.46 -5.54 -7.03
CA THR A 66 -15.87 -5.79 -6.63
C THR A 66 -16.02 -6.98 -5.67
N GLU A 67 -15.10 -7.95 -5.76
CA GLU A 67 -15.04 -9.11 -4.88
C GLU A 67 -13.65 -9.20 -4.26
N PHE A 68 -13.59 -9.32 -2.94
CA PHE A 68 -12.33 -9.34 -2.22
C PHE A 68 -12.41 -10.21 -0.97
N THR A 69 -11.26 -10.66 -0.50
CA THR A 69 -11.14 -11.29 0.81
C THR A 69 -10.93 -10.23 1.90
N LEU A 70 -11.33 -10.53 3.14
CA LEU A 70 -11.07 -9.64 4.28
C LEU A 70 -9.57 -9.34 4.48
N GLY A 71 -8.69 -10.28 4.09
CA GLY A 71 -7.24 -10.08 4.15
C GLY A 71 -6.78 -9.07 3.11
N GLN A 72 -7.25 -9.17 1.86
CA GLN A 72 -6.97 -8.19 0.81
C GLN A 72 -7.47 -6.81 1.21
N LEU A 73 -8.70 -6.70 1.72
CA LEU A 73 -9.24 -5.41 2.18
C LEU A 73 -8.36 -4.80 3.29
N GLN A 74 -7.90 -5.60 4.25
CA GLN A 74 -6.98 -5.12 5.28
C GLN A 74 -5.69 -4.58 4.64
N THR A 75 -5.09 -5.31 3.70
CA THR A 75 -3.87 -4.87 3.01
C THR A 75 -4.09 -3.56 2.25
N TYR A 76 -5.17 -3.42 1.48
CA TYR A 76 -5.47 -2.16 0.76
C TYR A 76 -5.60 -0.98 1.72
N VAL A 77 -6.29 -1.18 2.83
CA VAL A 77 -6.46 -0.14 3.84
C VAL A 77 -5.12 0.21 4.50
N GLU A 78 -4.29 -0.77 4.84
CA GLU A 78 -2.96 -0.56 5.42
C GLU A 78 -2.03 0.18 4.46
N ASP A 79 -2.07 -0.18 3.18
CA ASP A 79 -1.28 0.45 2.12
C ASP A 79 -1.65 1.93 1.93
N ILE A 80 -2.95 2.25 1.95
CA ILE A 80 -3.41 3.65 1.83
C ILE A 80 -3.13 4.42 3.12
N ALA A 81 -3.45 3.84 4.28
CA ALA A 81 -3.24 4.48 5.58
C ALA A 81 -1.76 4.66 5.92
N GLY A 82 -0.87 3.86 5.34
CA GLY A 82 0.56 3.83 5.68
C GLY A 82 0.84 3.27 7.08
N ALA A 83 -0.14 2.58 7.68
CA ALA A 83 -0.08 2.09 9.04
C ALA A 83 -0.67 0.67 9.12
N THR A 84 -0.09 -0.15 9.99
CA THR A 84 -0.54 -1.52 10.24
C THR A 84 -1.82 -1.54 11.07
N LEU A 85 -2.77 -2.39 10.69
CA LEU A 85 -4.01 -2.57 11.41
C LEU A 85 -4.04 -3.88 12.17
N HIS A 86 -4.64 -3.85 13.36
CA HIS A 86 -4.83 -5.08 14.13
C HIS A 86 -5.92 -5.94 13.51
N THR A 87 -5.55 -7.12 13.01
CA THR A 87 -6.44 -8.04 12.27
C THR A 87 -7.76 -8.34 12.98
N GLN A 88 -7.73 -8.54 14.30
CA GLN A 88 -8.95 -8.85 15.07
C GLN A 88 -9.88 -7.64 15.21
N ASN A 89 -9.31 -6.44 15.37
CA ASN A 89 -10.09 -5.21 15.50
C ASN A 89 -10.72 -4.85 14.16
N PHE A 90 -9.96 -5.04 13.08
CA PHE A 90 -10.44 -4.85 11.72
C PHE A 90 -11.62 -5.76 11.40
N ARG A 91 -11.49 -7.07 11.65
CA ARG A 91 -12.59 -8.04 11.44
C ARG A 91 -13.83 -7.68 12.25
N ARG A 92 -13.67 -7.33 13.52
CA ARG A 92 -14.78 -6.93 14.39
C ARG A 92 -15.47 -5.67 13.86
N LEU A 93 -14.71 -4.68 13.43
CA LEU A 93 -15.25 -3.41 12.93
C LEU A 93 -16.03 -3.61 11.63
N VAL A 94 -15.48 -4.34 10.66
CA VAL A 94 -16.14 -4.63 9.38
C VAL A 94 -17.47 -5.38 9.61
N GLN A 95 -17.48 -6.35 10.52
CA GLN A 95 -18.69 -7.08 10.90
C GLN A 95 -19.72 -6.20 11.61
N GLN A 96 -19.30 -5.35 12.56
CA GLN A 96 -20.19 -4.46 13.32
C GLN A 96 -20.82 -3.36 12.46
N GLN A 97 -20.11 -2.92 11.42
CA GLN A 97 -20.63 -1.88 10.53
C GLN A 97 -21.52 -2.43 9.42
N HIS A 98 -21.65 -3.77 9.30
CA HIS A 98 -22.42 -4.45 8.25
C HIS A 98 -22.06 -3.95 6.83
N LEU A 99 -20.78 -3.62 6.62
CA LEU A 99 -20.26 -3.00 5.40
C LEU A 99 -20.10 -3.97 4.23
N VAL A 100 -20.00 -5.26 4.55
CA VAL A 100 -19.69 -6.31 3.59
C VAL A 100 -20.71 -7.42 3.65
N GLU A 101 -21.05 -7.98 2.50
CA GLU A 101 -21.88 -9.17 2.35
C GLU A 101 -21.03 -10.36 1.92
N GLU A 102 -21.30 -11.54 2.47
CA GLU A 102 -20.65 -12.78 2.02
C GLU A 102 -21.27 -13.20 0.68
N THR A 103 -20.46 -13.28 -0.38
CA THR A 103 -20.91 -13.70 -1.72
C THR A 103 -21.20 -15.21 -1.78
N GLY A 104 -20.76 -15.98 -0.78
CA GLY A 104 -20.85 -17.44 -0.76
C GLY A 104 -19.71 -18.12 -1.52
N ASP A 105 -19.12 -17.41 -2.47
CA ASP A 105 -17.96 -17.84 -3.23
C ASP A 105 -16.66 -17.80 -2.42
N ARG A 106 -15.68 -18.59 -2.88
CA ARG A 106 -14.37 -18.70 -2.25
C ARG A 106 -13.28 -18.50 -3.28
N GLU A 107 -12.28 -17.69 -2.92
CA GLU A 107 -11.11 -17.53 -3.77
C GLU A 107 -10.32 -18.85 -3.79
N PRO A 108 -9.97 -19.38 -4.97
CA PRO A 108 -9.14 -20.57 -5.08
C PRO A 108 -7.80 -20.31 -4.40
N ALA A 109 -7.50 -21.12 -3.38
CA ALA A 109 -6.28 -20.93 -2.60
C ALA A 109 -5.04 -21.19 -3.47
N THR A 110 -4.22 -20.16 -3.69
CA THR A 110 -2.87 -20.35 -4.27
C THR A 110 -1.97 -21.13 -3.29
N ARG A 111 -2.24 -21.02 -1.97
CA ARG A 111 -1.65 -21.85 -0.89
C ARG A 111 -2.50 -21.73 0.38
N GLY A 112 -3.00 -22.84 0.94
CA GLY A 112 -3.74 -22.86 2.23
C GLY A 112 -5.26 -23.03 2.11
N ARG A 113 -6.01 -22.62 3.17
CA ARG A 113 -7.48 -22.72 3.21
C ARG A 113 -8.11 -21.67 2.28
N PRO A 114 -9.10 -22.04 1.44
CA PRO A 114 -9.77 -21.07 0.57
C PRO A 114 -10.43 -19.97 1.39
N ALA A 115 -10.16 -18.73 1.01
CA ALA A 115 -10.68 -17.55 1.68
C ALA A 115 -12.09 -17.25 1.18
N LYS A 116 -12.97 -16.81 2.08
CA LYS A 116 -14.30 -16.36 1.72
C LYS A 116 -14.22 -15.04 0.95
N LEU A 117 -15.01 -14.92 -0.11
CA LEU A 117 -15.19 -13.68 -0.84
C LEU A 117 -16.31 -12.85 -0.22
N TYR A 118 -16.09 -11.55 -0.23
CA TYR A 118 -16.98 -10.53 0.25
C TYR A 118 -17.20 -9.49 -0.84
N ARG A 119 -18.39 -8.89 -0.83
CA ARG A 119 -18.76 -7.75 -1.67
C ARG A 119 -19.16 -6.56 -0.79
N PHE A 120 -18.93 -5.36 -1.28
CA PHE A 120 -19.34 -4.14 -0.58
C PHE A 120 -20.84 -3.89 -0.72
N ARG A 121 -21.49 -3.49 0.38
CA ARG A 121 -22.93 -3.18 0.40
C ARG A 121 -23.16 -1.67 0.28
N HIS A 122 -23.38 -1.18 -0.94
CA HIS A 122 -23.63 0.24 -1.24
C HIS A 122 -24.84 0.84 -0.50
N GLU A 123 -25.83 0.03 -0.10
CA GLU A 123 -27.03 0.52 0.62
C GLU A 123 -26.70 1.14 2.00
N VAL A 124 -25.53 0.87 2.57
CA VAL A 124 -25.12 1.38 3.88
C VAL A 124 -24.58 2.82 3.79
N GLU A 125 -24.28 3.34 2.59
CA GLU A 125 -23.48 4.56 2.38
C GLU A 125 -24.12 5.88 2.83
N LEU A 126 -25.44 6.05 2.85
CA LEU A 126 -26.02 7.38 2.99
C LEU A 126 -26.63 7.70 4.37
N GLY A 127 -27.12 6.69 5.10
CA GLY A 127 -27.87 6.91 6.35
C GLY A 127 -27.04 6.95 7.64
N ARG A 128 -25.86 6.30 7.67
CA ARG A 128 -25.12 6.04 8.93
C ARG A 128 -23.84 6.85 9.11
N TYR A 129 -23.26 7.39 8.04
CA TYR A 129 -21.96 8.07 8.07
C TYR A 129 -22.04 9.57 8.38
N ALA A 130 -23.23 10.17 8.32
CA ALA A 130 -23.47 11.53 8.80
C ALA A 130 -23.30 11.68 10.34
N GLY A 131 -23.20 10.57 11.08
CA GLY A 131 -23.14 10.54 12.54
C GLY A 131 -21.74 10.55 13.18
N GLY A 132 -20.66 10.84 12.43
CA GLY A 132 -19.31 10.99 13.00
C GLY A 132 -18.64 9.68 13.46
N ARG A 133 -19.17 8.52 13.08
CA ARG A 133 -18.54 7.22 13.36
C ARG A 133 -17.41 6.96 12.37
N THR A 134 -16.19 6.81 12.87
CA THR A 134 -15.01 6.46 12.05
C THR A 134 -15.19 5.10 11.37
N CYS A 135 -14.96 5.05 10.06
CA CYS A 135 -14.97 3.85 9.22
C CYS A 135 -13.78 2.93 9.50
N LEU A 136 -12.72 3.43 10.15
CA LEU A 136 -11.49 2.70 10.39
C LEU A 136 -11.13 2.64 11.88
N PRO A 137 -10.68 1.48 12.40
CA PRO A 137 -10.15 1.44 13.76
C PRO A 137 -8.89 2.31 13.86
N PRO A 138 -8.59 2.89 15.04
CA PRO A 138 -7.28 3.50 15.26
C PRO A 138 -6.21 2.44 14.98
N ALA A 139 -5.20 2.80 14.18
CA ALA A 139 -4.13 1.88 13.81
C ALA A 139 -3.42 1.45 15.09
N GLY A 140 -3.09 0.16 15.16
CA GLY A 140 -2.22 -0.33 16.22
C GLY A 140 -0.86 0.31 16.01
N THR A 141 -0.30 0.93 17.05
CA THR A 141 1.11 1.31 17.05
C THR A 141 1.94 0.03 17.06
N ASP A 142 2.21 -0.54 15.88
CA ASP A 142 3.05 -1.73 15.76
C ASP A 142 4.53 -1.32 15.78
N THR A 143 5.11 -1.40 16.97
CA THR A 143 6.55 -1.39 17.17
C THR A 143 7.13 -2.69 16.61
N GLY A 144 7.49 -2.71 15.33
CA GLY A 144 8.45 -3.69 14.83
C GLY A 144 8.09 -4.43 13.55
N ARG A 145 8.08 -3.72 12.42
CA ARG A 145 8.42 -4.35 11.14
C ARG A 145 9.72 -3.74 10.61
N ARG A 146 10.84 -4.39 10.94
CA ARG A 146 12.12 -4.14 10.27
C ARG A 146 11.91 -4.37 8.79
N ILE A 147 12.11 -3.31 8.02
CA ILE A 147 12.19 -3.36 6.56
C ILE A 147 13.40 -4.25 6.25
N ALA A 148 13.15 -5.53 5.96
CA ALA A 148 14.19 -6.41 5.48
C ALA A 148 14.60 -5.90 4.10
N SER A 149 15.81 -5.36 4.04
CA SER A 149 16.54 -5.06 2.82
C SER A 149 16.49 -6.27 1.90
N ARG A 150 15.79 -6.14 0.77
CA ARG A 150 15.92 -7.12 -0.32
C ARG A 150 17.32 -6.98 -0.89
N SER A 151 18.12 -8.01 -0.69
CA SER A 151 19.41 -8.19 -1.33
C SER A 151 19.25 -8.18 -2.85
N THR A 152 20.07 -7.35 -3.49
CA THR A 152 20.30 -7.35 -4.92
C THR A 152 20.77 -8.74 -5.35
N GLY A 153 19.95 -9.40 -6.16
CA GLY A 153 20.29 -10.67 -6.81
C GLY A 153 21.46 -10.46 -7.78
N GLN A 154 22.53 -11.18 -7.50
CA GLN A 154 23.73 -11.35 -8.30
C GLN A 154 23.39 -12.15 -9.57
N PRO A 155 23.72 -11.70 -10.79
CA PRO A 155 23.49 -12.51 -11.98
C PRO A 155 24.53 -13.62 -12.08
N ALA A 156 24.03 -14.85 -12.20
CA ALA A 156 24.81 -16.05 -12.46
C ALA A 156 25.48 -15.98 -13.84
N ALA A 157 26.81 -16.01 -13.85
CA ALA A 157 27.60 -16.23 -15.05
C ALA A 157 27.45 -17.69 -15.48
N SER A 158 26.74 -17.92 -16.59
CA SER A 158 26.70 -19.20 -17.30
C SER A 158 27.53 -19.06 -18.58
N ALA A 159 28.80 -19.44 -18.51
CA ALA A 159 29.65 -19.62 -19.69
C ALA A 159 29.53 -21.07 -20.14
N ARG A 160 28.68 -21.31 -21.15
CA ARG A 160 28.64 -22.54 -21.92
C ARG A 160 29.95 -22.68 -22.70
N GLN A 161 30.64 -23.79 -22.49
CA GLN A 161 31.59 -24.35 -23.45
C GLN A 161 30.90 -24.53 -24.80
N VAL A 162 31.48 -23.95 -25.84
CA VAL A 162 31.19 -24.32 -27.22
C VAL A 162 32.45 -25.00 -27.75
N GLU A 163 32.35 -26.32 -27.79
CA GLU A 163 33.19 -27.22 -28.54
C GLU A 163 32.85 -27.08 -30.03
N SER A 164 33.82 -26.73 -30.87
CA SER A 164 33.96 -27.20 -32.26
C SER A 164 35.13 -26.51 -32.95
N ALA A 165 36.10 -27.31 -33.40
CA ALA A 165 36.55 -27.40 -34.80
C ALA A 165 38.00 -27.90 -34.87
N SER A 166 38.11 -29.20 -35.12
CA SER A 166 39.19 -29.80 -35.91
C SER A 166 39.28 -29.14 -37.30
N ILE A 167 40.48 -29.26 -37.89
CA ILE A 167 40.96 -29.04 -39.29
C ILE A 167 42.28 -28.25 -39.12
N GLY A 168 43.49 -28.78 -39.34
CA GLY A 168 43.97 -29.66 -40.41
C GLY A 168 44.71 -28.80 -41.46
N ALA A 169 45.97 -29.16 -41.78
CA ALA A 169 46.93 -28.54 -42.73
C ALA A 169 48.01 -27.67 -42.05
N SER A 170 49.31 -27.83 -42.31
CA SER A 170 50.11 -28.70 -43.18
C SER A 170 51.54 -28.75 -42.66
#